data_AF-A0A914ZPD4-F1
#
_entry.id   AF-A0A914ZPD4-F1
#
_cell.length_a   1.000
_cell.length_b   1.000
_cell.length_c   1.000
_cell.angle_alpha   90.00
_cell.angle_beta   90.00
_cell.angle_gamma   90.00
#
_symmetry.space_group_name_H-M   'P 1'
#
loop_
_entity.id
_entity.type
_entity.pdbx_description
1 polymer ?
#
loop_
_entity_poly.entity_id
_entity_poly.type
_entity_poly.pdbx_seq_one_letter_code
_entity_poly.pdbx_strand_id
1 'polypeptide(L)'
;MSLTQYSSQQLYLLAFVIYCSSGDPNATQNADSPGPGLSSDDHRPTHTLHFTKNANLEQKLRSSIIHEHELPVGSSCLNHGSWIASLDRCDCPITHGGRFCEVHLCLNGGFLAEDGHSCHCGKFEGKHCEQPACVGGMLNVNGKCDCIGNYFGRFCELFCVHGRLIDGRCICYDGFEGITCTRCNATYASVSSGDCGEISRRRRPVMQSRFALSGLSLCLITIILLWISVVTRRRRTMLAASHFERMANERLLREQQRRLCERRAVAIQIPRTSRSRAVCEFRHFVQAARNADMRLVTGACGLHSPRFLRTADTCTRIHTPPPEYCATPQESPPSYEEATRSERGGTLK
;
A
#
# COMPACT_ATOMS: atom_id res chain seq x y z
N MET A 1 -24.51 -2.54 44.96
CA MET A 1 -23.96 -2.10 43.65
C MET A 1 -24.20 -0.61 43.51
N SER A 2 -23.14 0.17 43.31
CA SER A 2 -23.22 1.63 43.30
C SER A 2 -23.83 2.14 41.98
N LEU A 3 -24.62 3.21 42.03
CA LEU A 3 -25.23 3.85 40.85
C LEU A 3 -24.21 4.23 39.76
N THR A 4 -22.94 4.39 40.12
CA THR A 4 -21.83 4.66 39.20
C THR A 4 -21.49 3.48 38.29
N GLN A 5 -21.73 2.24 38.74
CA GLN A 5 -21.41 1.03 37.98
C GLN A 5 -22.48 0.73 36.91
N TYR A 6 -23.74 1.15 37.16
CA TYR A 6 -24.84 0.99 36.19
C TYR A 6 -24.71 1.97 35.00
N SER A 7 -24.15 3.16 35.23
CA SER A 7 -23.99 4.17 34.19
C SER A 7 -22.89 3.85 33.18
N SER A 8 -21.82 3.14 33.57
CA SER A 8 -20.76 2.78 32.62
C SER A 8 -21.16 1.61 31.73
N GLN A 9 -21.92 0.65 32.25
CA GLN A 9 -22.42 -0.49 31.46
C GLN A 9 -23.43 -0.07 30.39
N GLN A 10 -24.33 0.88 30.69
CA GLN A 10 -25.26 1.38 29.67
C GLN A 10 -24.57 2.20 28.57
N LEU A 11 -23.50 2.94 28.90
CA LEU A 11 -22.74 3.68 27.89
C LEU A 11 -22.01 2.74 26.91
N TYR A 12 -21.48 1.63 27.42
CA TYR A 12 -20.83 0.60 26.59
C TYR A 12 -21.81 -0.11 25.66
N LEU A 13 -23.01 -0.43 26.14
CA LEU A 13 -24.05 -1.05 25.29
C LEU A 13 -24.51 -0.11 24.16
N LEU A 14 -24.66 1.19 24.43
CA LEU A 14 -25.01 2.17 23.40
C LEU A 14 -23.89 2.34 22.35
N ALA A 15 -22.63 2.39 22.78
CA ALA A 15 -21.50 2.46 21.86
C ALA A 15 -21.39 1.20 20.98
N PHE A 16 -21.67 0.02 21.55
CA PHE A 16 -21.64 -1.25 20.82
C PHE A 16 -22.75 -1.35 19.78
N VAL A 17 -23.97 -0.90 20.11
CA VAL A 17 -25.10 -0.87 19.15
C VAL A 17 -24.82 0.08 18.00
N ILE A 18 -24.22 1.25 18.25
CA ILE A 18 -23.85 2.20 17.18
C ILE A 18 -22.75 1.61 16.28
N TYR A 19 -21.76 0.93 16.86
CA TYR A 19 -20.67 0.30 16.10
C TYR A 19 -21.15 -0.87 15.22
N CYS A 20 -22.09 -1.68 15.70
CA CYS A 20 -22.69 -2.76 14.92
C CYS A 20 -23.64 -2.26 13.82
N SER A 21 -24.21 -1.06 13.96
CA SER A 21 -25.14 -0.48 12.98
C SER A 21 -24.44 0.25 11.83
N SER A 22 -23.13 0.49 11.92
CA SER A 22 -22.31 1.10 10.86
C SER A 22 -21.67 0.10 9.89
N GLY A 23 -22.07 -1.18 9.95
CA GLY A 23 -21.66 -2.18 8.96
C GLY A 23 -22.28 -1.90 7.58
N ASP A 24 -21.43 -1.78 6.56
CA ASP A 24 -21.77 -1.48 5.17
C ASP A 24 -22.97 -2.28 4.63
N PRO A 25 -24.05 -1.63 4.14
CA PRO A 25 -25.10 -2.30 3.40
C PRO A 25 -24.72 -2.32 1.92
N ASN A 26 -23.74 -3.13 1.53
CA ASN A 26 -23.50 -3.40 0.11
C ASN A 26 -22.88 -4.78 -0.12
N ALA A 27 -23.62 -5.81 0.27
CA ALA A 27 -23.48 -7.15 -0.28
C ALA A 27 -24.84 -7.58 -0.83
N THR A 28 -25.26 -6.97 -1.94
CA THR A 28 -26.33 -7.54 -2.77
C THR A 28 -25.79 -8.80 -3.43
N GLN A 29 -26.30 -9.92 -2.95
CA GLN A 29 -26.43 -11.17 -3.70
C GLN A 29 -26.98 -10.86 -5.09
N ASN A 30 -26.25 -11.28 -6.13
CA ASN A 30 -26.84 -11.57 -7.43
C ASN A 30 -26.34 -12.93 -7.87
N ALA A 31 -27.34 -13.72 -8.25
CA ALA A 31 -27.29 -15.14 -8.48
C ALA A 31 -26.52 -15.51 -9.75
N ASP A 32 -25.80 -16.62 -9.62
CA ASP A 32 -25.74 -17.74 -10.55
C ASP A 32 -26.17 -17.50 -12.00
N SER A 33 -25.18 -17.52 -12.89
CA SER A 33 -25.31 -18.10 -14.22
C SER A 33 -24.02 -18.84 -14.57
N PRO A 34 -24.10 -20.06 -15.12
CA PRO A 34 -22.95 -20.93 -15.31
C PRO A 34 -22.13 -20.49 -16.52
N GLY A 35 -20.94 -19.94 -16.26
CA GLY A 35 -19.90 -19.78 -17.28
C GLY A 35 -19.18 -21.10 -17.54
N PRO A 36 -18.71 -21.36 -18.78
CA PRO A 36 -18.10 -22.63 -19.13
C PRO A 36 -16.75 -22.77 -18.40
N GLY A 37 -16.56 -23.91 -17.75
CA GLY A 37 -15.35 -24.26 -17.03
C GLY A 37 -14.13 -24.23 -17.95
N LEU A 38 -13.23 -23.28 -17.70
CA LEU A 38 -11.83 -23.40 -18.10
C LEU A 38 -11.13 -24.23 -17.03
N SER A 39 -10.80 -25.47 -17.39
CA SER A 39 -9.91 -26.32 -16.62
C SER A 39 -8.57 -25.62 -16.45
N SER A 40 -8.16 -25.40 -15.20
CA SER A 40 -6.74 -25.28 -14.87
C SER A 40 -6.11 -26.65 -15.04
N ASP A 41 -5.81 -27.01 -16.29
CA ASP A 41 -4.90 -28.10 -16.59
C ASP A 41 -3.49 -27.64 -16.25
N ASP A 42 -2.96 -28.21 -15.18
CA ASP A 42 -1.58 -28.15 -14.74
C ASP A 42 -0.71 -28.87 -15.79
N HIS A 43 -0.47 -28.21 -16.93
CA HIS A 43 0.41 -28.68 -17.99
C HIS A 43 1.87 -28.59 -17.51
N ARG A 44 2.33 -29.66 -16.87
CA ARG A 44 3.75 -30.00 -16.82
C ARG A 44 4.22 -30.15 -18.27
N PRO A 45 5.13 -29.29 -18.79
CA PRO A 45 5.54 -29.38 -20.18
C PRO A 45 6.43 -30.61 -20.33
N THR A 46 5.87 -31.68 -20.88
CA THR A 46 6.66 -32.74 -21.50
C THR A 46 7.35 -32.08 -22.69
N HIS A 47 8.67 -31.93 -22.62
CA HIS A 47 9.48 -31.41 -23.73
C HIS A 47 9.50 -32.43 -24.88
N THR A 48 8.41 -32.50 -25.63
CA THR A 48 8.37 -33.22 -26.90
C THR A 48 9.11 -32.34 -27.90
N LEU A 49 10.40 -32.65 -28.12
CA LEU A 49 11.20 -32.07 -29.19
C LEU A 49 10.51 -32.34 -30.53
N HIS A 50 9.72 -31.37 -31.00
CA HIS A 50 9.21 -31.36 -32.36
C HIS A 50 10.39 -31.05 -33.29
N PHE A 51 11.07 -32.10 -33.74
CA PHE A 51 11.96 -32.01 -34.89
C PHE A 51 11.09 -31.72 -36.11
N THR A 52 10.94 -30.45 -36.45
CA THR A 52 10.49 -30.06 -37.79
C THR A 52 11.54 -30.58 -38.77
N LYS A 53 11.15 -31.56 -39.59
CA LYS A 53 11.97 -32.07 -40.70
C LYS A 53 12.23 -30.91 -41.66
N ASN A 54 13.37 -30.25 -41.48
CA ASN A 54 13.80 -29.17 -42.34
C ASN A 54 14.39 -29.81 -43.62
N ALA A 55 13.66 -29.77 -44.74
CA ALA A 55 14.04 -30.45 -45.98
C ALA A 55 15.42 -30.04 -46.51
N ASN A 56 15.89 -28.82 -46.16
CA ASN A 56 17.24 -28.34 -46.47
C ASN A 56 18.35 -29.06 -45.69
N LEU A 57 18.06 -29.63 -44.51
CA LEU A 57 19.06 -30.32 -43.70
C LEU A 57 19.40 -31.71 -44.27
N GLU A 58 18.42 -32.45 -44.79
CA GLU A 58 18.66 -33.75 -45.43
C GLU A 58 19.53 -33.65 -46.69
N GLN A 59 19.42 -32.57 -47.46
CA GLN A 59 20.20 -32.39 -48.68
C GLN A 59 21.67 -32.07 -48.39
N LYS A 60 21.95 -31.33 -47.31
CA LYS A 60 23.33 -30.99 -46.87
C LYS A 60 24.02 -32.15 -46.14
N LEU A 61 23.25 -33.05 -45.50
CA LEU A 61 23.76 -34.30 -44.91
C LEU A 61 24.10 -35.37 -45.96
N ARG A 62 23.52 -35.31 -47.17
CA ARG A 62 23.85 -36.27 -48.24
C ARG A 62 25.07 -35.88 -49.05
N SER A 63 25.44 -34.60 -49.14
CA SER A 63 26.60 -34.16 -49.91
C SER A 63 27.95 -34.30 -49.18
N SER A 64 27.96 -34.71 -47.92
CA SER A 64 29.18 -34.87 -47.10
C SER A 64 29.77 -36.29 -47.09
N ILE A 65 29.24 -37.23 -47.89
CA ILE A 65 29.54 -38.66 -47.74
C ILE A 65 30.74 -39.18 -48.59
N ILE A 66 31.37 -38.38 -49.47
CA ILE A 66 32.41 -38.90 -50.37
C ILE A 66 33.79 -38.25 -50.16
N HIS A 67 34.25 -38.18 -48.91
CA HIS A 67 35.67 -38.07 -48.61
C HIS A 67 36.07 -39.23 -47.69
N GLU A 68 36.65 -40.28 -48.29
CA GLU A 68 37.38 -41.33 -47.58
C GLU A 68 38.62 -40.69 -46.93
N HIS A 69 38.41 -40.06 -45.78
CA HIS A 69 39.48 -39.62 -44.90
C HIS A 69 39.90 -40.84 -44.08
N GLU A 70 41.17 -41.26 -44.23
CA GLU A 70 41.83 -42.18 -43.30
C GLU A 70 41.50 -41.75 -41.86
N LEU A 71 40.85 -42.66 -41.13
CA LEU A 71 40.36 -42.43 -39.77
C LEU A 71 41.49 -41.93 -38.88
N PRO A 72 41.44 -40.68 -38.39
CA PRO A 72 42.38 -40.22 -37.39
C PRO A 72 42.19 -41.11 -36.17
N VAL A 73 43.23 -41.87 -35.83
CA VAL A 73 43.29 -42.68 -34.61
C VAL A 73 43.34 -41.71 -33.43
N GLY A 74 42.14 -41.30 -33.01
CA GLY A 74 41.93 -40.27 -32.00
C GLY A 74 40.44 -39.97 -31.91
N SER A 75 39.68 -40.90 -31.32
CA SER A 75 38.25 -40.80 -31.06
C SER A 75 37.94 -39.69 -30.05
N SER A 76 38.13 -38.44 -30.45
CA SER A 76 37.80 -37.27 -29.66
C SER A 76 36.48 -36.67 -30.14
N CYS A 77 35.57 -36.44 -29.21
CA CYS A 77 34.32 -35.74 -29.48
C CYS A 77 34.57 -34.23 -29.43
N LEU A 78 33.97 -33.49 -30.35
CA LEU A 78 34.01 -32.04 -30.35
C LEU A 78 33.03 -31.46 -29.32
N ASN A 79 33.12 -30.16 -29.05
CA ASN A 79 32.13 -29.39 -28.27
C ASN A 79 31.75 -30.01 -26.92
N HIS A 80 32.74 -30.56 -26.21
CA HIS A 80 32.56 -31.22 -24.90
C HIS A 80 31.72 -32.49 -24.91
N GLY A 81 31.57 -33.16 -26.05
CA GLY A 81 30.96 -34.49 -26.11
C GLY A 81 31.81 -35.55 -25.38
N SER A 82 31.17 -36.62 -24.93
CA SER A 82 31.83 -37.77 -24.32
C SER A 82 31.81 -38.97 -25.25
N TRP A 83 32.96 -39.60 -25.50
CA TRP A 83 33.03 -40.78 -26.37
C TRP A 83 32.46 -42.01 -25.66
N ILE A 84 31.44 -42.65 -26.25
CA ILE A 84 30.89 -43.91 -25.76
C ILE A 84 31.39 -45.03 -26.67
N ALA A 85 32.48 -45.69 -26.25
CA ALA A 85 33.13 -46.75 -27.01
C ALA A 85 32.19 -47.92 -27.36
N SER A 86 31.23 -48.25 -26.49
CA SER A 86 30.28 -49.34 -26.74
C SER A 86 29.29 -49.07 -27.87
N LEU A 87 29.08 -47.80 -28.23
CA LEU A 87 28.15 -47.37 -29.27
C LEU A 87 28.87 -46.80 -30.50
N ASP A 88 30.20 -46.71 -30.46
CA ASP A 88 31.04 -46.07 -31.49
C ASP A 88 30.53 -44.67 -31.90
N ARG A 89 30.07 -43.90 -30.89
CA ARG A 89 29.47 -42.57 -31.07
C ARG A 89 29.73 -41.67 -29.86
N CYS A 90 29.76 -40.36 -30.12
CA CYS A 90 29.77 -39.34 -29.07
C CYS A 90 28.37 -39.13 -28.45
N ASP A 91 28.35 -39.04 -27.12
CA ASP A 91 27.27 -38.45 -26.34
C ASP A 91 27.44 -36.93 -26.34
N CYS A 92 26.57 -36.26 -27.08
CA CYS A 92 26.66 -34.83 -27.31
C CYS A 92 25.79 -34.05 -26.32
N PRO A 93 26.22 -32.86 -25.88
CA PRO A 93 25.34 -31.96 -25.14
C PRO A 93 24.13 -31.59 -26.00
N ILE A 94 23.00 -31.22 -25.37
CA ILE A 94 21.74 -30.91 -26.07
C ILE A 94 21.85 -29.82 -27.16
N THR A 95 22.89 -28.98 -27.10
CA THR A 95 23.17 -27.91 -28.06
C THR A 95 23.96 -28.36 -29.29
N HIS A 96 24.39 -29.63 -29.35
CA HIS A 96 25.19 -30.18 -30.44
C HIS A 96 24.71 -31.58 -30.84
N GLY A 97 24.93 -31.94 -32.10
CA GLY A 97 24.57 -33.23 -32.68
C GLY A 97 25.61 -33.72 -33.69
N GLY A 98 25.33 -34.85 -34.33
CA GLY A 98 26.27 -35.52 -35.24
C GLY A 98 26.85 -36.79 -34.64
N ARG A 99 27.88 -37.34 -35.30
CA ARG A 99 28.63 -38.51 -34.78
C ARG A 99 29.70 -38.09 -33.79
N PHE A 100 30.27 -36.91 -34.00
CA PHE A 100 31.37 -36.31 -33.25
C PHE A 100 30.99 -34.97 -32.59
N CYS A 101 29.69 -34.66 -32.48
CA CYS A 101 29.16 -33.40 -31.94
C CYS A 101 29.53 -32.15 -32.75
N GLU A 102 29.74 -32.33 -34.05
CA GLU A 102 30.14 -31.31 -35.02
C GLU A 102 28.99 -30.39 -35.47
N VAL A 103 27.74 -30.82 -35.35
CA VAL A 103 26.57 -30.07 -35.83
C VAL A 103 26.01 -29.21 -34.70
N HIS A 104 25.99 -27.90 -34.86
CA HIS A 104 25.30 -27.01 -33.92
C HIS A 104 23.77 -27.18 -34.01
N LEU A 105 23.11 -27.32 -32.86
CA LEU A 105 21.65 -27.40 -32.76
C LEU A 105 21.10 -26.11 -32.16
N CYS A 106 20.00 -25.62 -32.74
CA CYS A 106 19.24 -24.49 -32.23
C CYS A 106 18.01 -25.02 -31.49
N LEU A 107 17.81 -24.56 -30.26
CA LEU A 107 16.72 -24.97 -29.39
C LEU A 107 15.47 -24.09 -29.62
N ASN A 108 14.35 -24.50 -29.04
CA ASN A 108 13.11 -23.70 -28.97
C ASN A 108 12.60 -23.15 -30.32
N GLY A 109 12.83 -23.89 -31.41
CA GLY A 109 12.39 -23.51 -32.75
C GLY A 109 13.30 -22.49 -33.45
N GLY A 110 14.50 -22.23 -32.93
CA GLY A 110 15.52 -21.48 -33.66
C GLY A 110 15.99 -22.21 -34.92
N PHE A 111 16.51 -21.45 -35.88
CA PHE A 111 17.07 -21.99 -37.12
C PHE A 111 18.55 -21.66 -37.24
N LEU A 112 19.31 -22.59 -37.79
CA LEU A 112 20.73 -22.42 -38.02
C LEU A 112 20.93 -21.38 -39.13
N ALA A 113 21.77 -20.38 -38.87
CA ALA A 113 22.14 -19.36 -39.85
C ALA A 113 22.99 -19.96 -40.99
N GLU A 114 23.20 -19.18 -42.05
CA GLU A 114 23.94 -19.63 -43.23
C GLU A 114 25.40 -20.02 -42.92
N ASP A 115 25.96 -19.44 -41.86
CA ASP A 115 27.29 -19.76 -41.35
C ASP A 115 27.41 -21.18 -40.79
N GLY A 116 26.30 -21.83 -40.47
CA GLY A 116 26.25 -23.15 -39.85
C GLY A 116 26.67 -23.19 -38.37
N HIS A 117 26.91 -22.05 -37.74
CA HIS A 117 27.45 -21.95 -36.37
C HIS A 117 26.62 -21.05 -35.45
N SER A 118 25.85 -20.12 -36.00
CA SER A 118 24.98 -19.22 -35.25
C SER A 118 23.52 -19.63 -35.37
N CYS A 119 22.73 -19.36 -34.34
CA CYS A 119 21.30 -19.60 -34.35
C CYS A 119 20.53 -18.29 -34.47
N HIS A 120 19.54 -18.24 -35.36
CA HIS A 120 18.52 -17.21 -35.37
C HIS A 120 17.40 -17.60 -34.41
N CYS A 121 17.38 -16.90 -33.28
CA CYS A 121 16.46 -17.13 -32.19
C CYS A 121 15.30 -16.13 -32.29
N GLY A 122 14.07 -16.61 -32.51
CA GLY A 122 12.91 -15.74 -32.66
C GLY A 122 12.53 -15.02 -31.36
N LYS A 123 11.78 -15.70 -30.48
CA LYS A 123 11.39 -15.20 -29.14
C LYS A 123 12.34 -15.63 -28.02
N PHE A 124 13.51 -16.12 -28.40
CA PHE A 124 14.52 -16.68 -27.51
C PHE A 124 15.84 -15.97 -27.79
N GLU A 125 16.77 -16.09 -26.87
CA GLU A 125 18.11 -15.54 -26.92
C GLU A 125 19.12 -16.59 -26.45
N GLY A 126 20.41 -16.25 -26.53
CA GLY A 126 21.52 -17.15 -26.30
C GLY A 126 22.09 -17.73 -27.59
N LYS A 127 23.24 -18.41 -27.48
CA LYS A 127 23.98 -18.94 -28.63
C LYS A 127 23.19 -20.01 -29.38
N HIS A 128 22.37 -20.76 -28.65
CA HIS A 128 21.56 -21.87 -29.13
C HIS A 128 20.07 -21.65 -28.89
N CYS A 129 19.62 -20.41 -28.65
CA CYS A 129 18.22 -20.06 -28.35
C CYS A 129 17.68 -20.75 -27.08
N GLU A 130 18.56 -21.00 -26.12
CA GLU A 130 18.26 -21.71 -24.87
C GLU A 130 17.47 -20.88 -23.86
N GLN A 131 17.59 -19.55 -23.90
CA GLN A 131 16.99 -18.62 -22.95
C GLN A 131 15.81 -17.87 -23.57
N PRO A 132 14.72 -17.60 -22.85
CA PRO A 132 13.62 -16.78 -23.37
C PRO A 132 14.04 -15.31 -23.42
N ALA A 133 13.78 -14.63 -24.53
CA ALA A 133 14.09 -13.20 -24.67
C ALA A 133 13.00 -12.36 -23.98
N CYS A 134 13.33 -11.72 -22.86
CA CYS A 134 12.37 -10.93 -22.09
C CYS A 134 12.37 -9.46 -22.58
N VAL A 135 11.34 -9.03 -23.31
CA VAL A 135 11.31 -7.70 -23.97
C VAL A 135 11.16 -6.55 -22.96
N GLY A 136 10.27 -6.71 -21.97
CA GLY A 136 9.98 -5.71 -20.94
C GLY A 136 10.23 -6.22 -19.52
N GLY A 137 11.27 -7.04 -19.33
CA GLY A 137 11.50 -7.72 -18.06
C GLY A 137 12.91 -8.27 -17.92
N MET A 138 13.10 -9.10 -16.90
CA MET A 138 14.36 -9.78 -16.61
C MET A 138 14.16 -11.28 -16.45
N LEU A 139 15.17 -12.07 -16.78
CA LEU A 139 15.15 -13.51 -16.54
C LEU A 139 15.38 -13.82 -15.06
N ASN A 140 14.46 -14.55 -14.45
CA ASN A 140 14.57 -15.05 -13.08
C ASN A 140 15.48 -16.29 -13.03
N VAL A 141 15.98 -16.67 -11.84
CA VAL A 141 16.77 -17.88 -11.59
C VAL A 141 16.08 -19.18 -12.06
N ASN A 142 14.76 -19.15 -12.18
CA ASN A 142 13.95 -20.26 -12.69
C ASN A 142 13.85 -20.31 -14.23
N GLY A 143 14.52 -19.41 -14.96
CA GLY A 143 14.42 -19.29 -16.41
C GLY A 143 13.06 -18.77 -16.92
N LYS A 144 12.32 -18.04 -16.08
CA LYS A 144 11.05 -17.35 -16.45
C LYS A 144 11.28 -15.84 -16.50
N CYS A 145 10.56 -15.14 -17.37
CA CYS A 145 10.63 -13.69 -17.43
C CYS A 145 9.79 -13.05 -16.30
N ASP A 146 10.44 -12.22 -15.48
CA ASP A 146 9.81 -11.32 -14.52
C ASP A 146 9.58 -9.96 -15.19
N CYS A 147 8.32 -9.65 -15.49
CA CYS A 147 7.97 -8.43 -16.22
C CYS A 147 8.00 -7.20 -15.31
N ILE A 148 8.48 -6.08 -15.84
CA ILE A 148 8.62 -4.82 -15.12
C ILE A 148 7.45 -3.89 -15.48
N GLY A 149 6.86 -3.24 -14.47
CA GLY A 149 5.81 -2.24 -14.67
C GLY A 149 4.53 -2.84 -15.22
N ASN A 150 4.09 -2.36 -16.40
CA ASN A 150 2.85 -2.76 -17.06
C ASN A 150 3.04 -3.82 -18.15
N TYR A 151 4.26 -4.37 -18.30
CA TYR A 151 4.50 -5.49 -19.19
C TYR A 151 3.95 -6.79 -18.59
N PHE A 152 3.46 -7.68 -19.44
CA PHE A 152 2.94 -9.00 -19.07
C PHE A 152 3.04 -9.97 -20.26
N GLY A 153 2.68 -11.24 -20.01
CA GLY A 153 2.88 -12.33 -20.97
C GLY A 153 4.05 -13.23 -20.58
N ARG A 154 4.25 -14.30 -21.34
CA ARG A 154 5.29 -15.31 -21.02
C ARG A 154 6.71 -14.76 -21.24
N PHE A 155 6.86 -13.84 -22.18
CA PHE A 155 8.12 -13.21 -22.57
C PHE A 155 8.09 -11.69 -22.32
N CYS A 156 7.14 -11.21 -21.52
CA CYS A 156 6.89 -9.79 -21.30
C CYS A 156 6.70 -9.00 -22.60
N GLU A 157 6.08 -9.64 -23.60
CA GLU A 157 5.90 -9.09 -24.93
C GLU A 157 4.65 -8.20 -25.07
N LEU A 158 3.75 -8.24 -24.09
CA LEU A 158 2.51 -7.46 -24.07
C LEU A 158 2.64 -6.31 -23.08
N PHE A 159 2.12 -5.14 -23.43
CA PHE A 159 2.09 -3.96 -22.56
C PHE A 159 0.64 -3.52 -22.30
N CYS A 160 0.30 -3.32 -21.03
CA CYS A 160 -1.02 -2.89 -20.60
C CYS A 160 -1.13 -1.36 -20.75
N VAL A 161 -1.70 -0.88 -21.85
CA VAL A 161 -1.73 0.55 -22.20
C VAL A 161 -2.78 1.32 -21.39
N HIS A 162 -4.06 0.94 -21.53
CA HIS A 162 -5.18 1.62 -20.87
C HIS A 162 -5.85 0.72 -19.84
N GLY A 163 -5.07 0.28 -18.85
CA GLY A 163 -5.58 -0.59 -17.81
C GLY A 163 -4.66 -0.69 -16.60
N ARG A 164 -5.00 -1.64 -15.73
CA ARG A 164 -4.16 -2.04 -14.59
C ARG A 164 -3.86 -3.53 -14.68
N LEU A 165 -2.60 -3.90 -14.45
CA LEU A 165 -2.20 -5.28 -14.37
C LEU A 165 -2.57 -5.89 -13.02
N ILE A 166 -3.37 -6.96 -13.02
CA ILE A 166 -3.76 -7.74 -11.83
C ILE A 166 -3.61 -9.22 -12.19
N ASP A 167 -2.82 -9.96 -11.40
CA ASP A 167 -2.57 -11.40 -11.57
C ASP A 167 -2.13 -11.81 -12.99
N GLY A 168 -1.23 -11.02 -13.59
CA GLY A 168 -0.72 -11.27 -14.94
C GLY A 168 -1.72 -11.03 -16.06
N ARG A 169 -2.89 -10.44 -15.76
CA ARG A 169 -3.90 -10.03 -16.74
C ARG A 169 -4.10 -8.51 -16.70
N CYS A 170 -4.16 -7.89 -17.87
CA CYS A 170 -4.49 -6.47 -17.98
C CYS A 170 -6.00 -6.29 -17.86
N ILE A 171 -6.45 -5.54 -16.85
CA ILE A 171 -7.84 -5.14 -16.67
C ILE A 171 -8.02 -3.74 -17.25
N CYS A 172 -8.78 -3.64 -18.34
CA CYS A 172 -8.99 -2.39 -19.06
C CYS A 172 -9.82 -1.39 -18.26
N TYR A 173 -9.52 -0.10 -18.41
CA TYR A 173 -10.42 0.96 -17.98
C TYR A 173 -11.68 1.00 -18.84
N ASP A 174 -12.74 1.63 -18.34
CA ASP A 174 -14.00 1.78 -19.05
C ASP A 174 -13.78 2.34 -20.46
N GLY A 175 -14.38 1.71 -21.47
CA GLY A 175 -14.26 2.09 -22.88
C GLY A 175 -13.14 1.41 -23.66
N PHE A 176 -12.19 0.75 -22.98
CA PHE A 176 -11.12 -0.01 -23.62
C PHE A 176 -11.37 -1.53 -23.53
N GLU A 177 -10.94 -2.25 -24.56
CA GLU A 177 -11.05 -3.71 -24.64
C GLU A 177 -9.82 -4.36 -25.28
N GLY A 178 -9.81 -5.70 -25.26
CA GLY A 178 -8.71 -6.51 -25.76
C GLY A 178 -7.66 -6.83 -24.69
N ILE A 179 -6.73 -7.73 -25.03
CA ILE A 179 -5.75 -8.26 -24.08
C ILE A 179 -4.83 -7.15 -23.53
N THR A 180 -4.47 -6.17 -24.36
CA THR A 180 -3.58 -5.04 -24.01
C THR A 180 -4.33 -3.73 -23.77
N CYS A 181 -5.66 -3.74 -23.82
CA CYS A 181 -6.50 -2.53 -23.70
C CYS A 181 -6.15 -1.44 -24.73
N THR A 182 -5.78 -1.85 -25.93
CA THR A 182 -5.45 -0.95 -27.05
C THR A 182 -6.64 -0.70 -27.96
N ARG A 183 -7.69 -1.54 -27.90
CA ARG A 183 -8.87 -1.38 -28.76
C ARG A 183 -9.95 -0.61 -28.03
N CYS A 184 -10.63 0.25 -28.77
CA CYS A 184 -11.83 0.90 -28.27
C CYS A 184 -13.02 -0.04 -28.35
N ASN A 185 -13.80 -0.09 -27.27
CA ASN A 185 -15.11 -0.70 -27.37
C ASN A 185 -16.02 0.21 -28.21
N ALA A 186 -16.58 -0.35 -29.29
CA ALA A 186 -17.41 0.38 -30.26
C ALA A 186 -18.61 1.11 -29.63
N THR A 187 -19.08 0.65 -28.46
CA THR A 187 -20.16 1.32 -27.71
C THR A 187 -19.75 2.69 -27.16
N TYR A 188 -18.45 2.94 -26.98
CA TYR A 188 -17.89 4.18 -26.46
C TYR A 188 -17.16 5.01 -27.52
N ALA A 189 -17.01 4.47 -28.74
CA ALA A 189 -16.42 5.20 -29.85
C ALA A 189 -17.36 6.35 -30.27
N SER A 190 -17.13 7.55 -29.73
CA SER A 190 -17.78 8.75 -30.24
C SER A 190 -17.34 8.96 -31.69
N VAL A 191 -18.31 9.00 -32.59
CA VAL A 191 -18.18 8.92 -34.06
C VAL A 191 -17.23 9.96 -34.69
N SER A 192 -16.79 10.99 -33.96
CA SER A 192 -16.14 12.15 -34.56
C SER A 192 -14.64 12.34 -34.31
N SER A 193 -13.96 11.51 -33.50
CA SER A 193 -12.58 11.87 -33.09
C SER A 193 -11.51 10.79 -33.22
N GLY A 194 -11.83 9.53 -33.54
CA GLY A 194 -10.83 8.46 -33.69
C GLY A 194 -10.12 8.03 -32.40
N ASP A 195 -10.03 8.92 -31.41
CA ASP A 195 -9.65 8.61 -30.05
C ASP A 195 -10.82 7.94 -29.33
N CYS A 196 -10.54 6.89 -28.55
CA CYS A 196 -11.45 6.47 -27.50
C CYS A 196 -11.70 7.67 -26.64
N GLY A 197 -12.84 8.34 -26.87
CA GLY A 197 -13.17 9.59 -26.22
C GLY A 197 -12.88 9.37 -24.75
N GLU A 198 -11.94 10.15 -24.22
CA GLU A 198 -11.69 10.22 -22.79
C GLU A 198 -13.09 10.30 -22.23
N ILE A 199 -13.54 9.23 -21.54
CA ILE A 199 -14.84 9.22 -20.91
C ILE A 199 -14.62 10.29 -19.86
N SER A 200 -14.85 11.55 -20.27
CA SER A 200 -15.11 12.67 -19.44
C SER A 200 -16.07 12.02 -18.52
N ARG A 201 -15.58 11.77 -17.30
CA ARG A 201 -16.41 11.32 -16.23
C ARG A 201 -17.40 12.47 -16.16
N ARG A 202 -18.49 12.37 -16.95
CA ARG A 202 -19.85 12.48 -16.50
C ARG A 202 -19.79 11.57 -15.30
N ARG A 203 -19.26 12.13 -14.20
CA ARG A 203 -19.87 12.13 -12.91
C ARG A 203 -21.33 12.07 -13.30
N ARG A 204 -21.89 10.85 -13.32
CA ARG A 204 -23.32 10.69 -13.15
C ARG A 204 -23.60 11.73 -12.09
N PRO A 205 -24.42 12.75 -12.34
CA PRO A 205 -24.70 13.72 -11.30
C PRO A 205 -25.10 12.83 -10.13
N VAL A 206 -24.20 12.72 -9.14
CA VAL A 206 -24.47 12.01 -7.92
C VAL A 206 -25.44 12.97 -7.29
N MET A 207 -26.67 12.91 -7.75
CA MET A 207 -27.80 13.52 -7.13
C MET A 207 -27.78 12.88 -5.75
N GLN A 208 -27.23 13.67 -4.82
CA GLN A 208 -28.00 13.99 -3.64
C GLN A 208 -28.00 12.93 -2.53
N SER A 209 -26.91 12.18 -2.34
CA SER A 209 -26.66 11.52 -1.03
C SER A 209 -25.94 12.43 -0.01
N ARG A 210 -25.42 13.59 -0.45
CA ARG A 210 -24.79 14.56 0.47
C ARG A 210 -25.76 15.30 1.39
N PHE A 211 -27.07 15.29 1.09
CA PHE A 211 -28.08 15.90 1.96
C PHE A 211 -28.58 14.97 3.08
N ALA A 212 -28.46 13.64 2.93
CA ALA A 212 -28.87 12.70 3.98
C ALA A 212 -27.81 12.58 5.09
N LEU A 213 -26.53 12.61 4.75
CA LEU A 213 -25.41 12.57 5.70
C LEU A 213 -25.30 13.84 6.55
N SER A 214 -25.64 15.02 6.01
CA SER A 214 -25.69 16.26 6.79
C SER A 214 -26.88 16.30 7.76
N GLY A 215 -28.04 15.74 7.37
CA GLY A 215 -29.21 15.63 8.22
C GLY A 215 -29.00 14.72 9.44
N LEU A 216 -28.40 13.54 9.25
CA LEU A 216 -28.09 12.63 10.36
C LEU A 216 -27.00 13.21 11.28
N SER A 217 -25.98 13.87 10.72
CA SER A 217 -24.94 14.54 11.51
C SER A 217 -25.52 15.65 12.40
N LEU A 218 -26.38 16.50 11.84
CA LEU A 218 -27.06 17.55 12.61
C LEU A 218 -27.97 16.97 13.70
N CYS A 219 -28.67 15.87 13.42
CA CYS A 219 -29.54 15.21 14.39
C CYS A 219 -28.75 14.58 15.56
N LEU A 220 -27.60 13.97 15.29
CA LEU A 220 -26.73 13.44 16.35
C LEU A 220 -26.13 14.56 17.21
N ILE A 221 -25.70 15.67 16.58
CA ILE A 221 -25.17 16.83 17.30
C ILE A 221 -26.23 17.42 18.24
N THR A 222 -27.48 17.56 17.81
CA THR A 222 -28.55 18.11 18.67
C THR A 222 -28.87 17.19 19.85
N ILE A 223 -28.90 15.86 19.65
CA ILE A 223 -29.09 14.88 20.73
C ILE A 223 -27.96 14.99 21.77
N ILE A 224 -26.71 15.08 21.33
CA ILE A 224 -25.55 15.22 22.23
C ILE A 224 -25.64 16.53 23.04
N LEU A 225 -25.99 17.65 22.41
CA LEU A 225 -26.13 18.93 23.10
C LEU A 225 -27.27 18.95 24.12
N LEU A 226 -28.40 18.31 23.82
CA LEU A 226 -29.51 18.13 24.77
C LEU A 226 -29.07 17.28 25.96
N TRP A 227 -28.33 16.20 25.72
CA TRP A 227 -27.82 15.33 26.78
C TRP A 227 -26.85 16.06 27.71
N ILE A 228 -25.89 16.81 27.15
CA ILE A 228 -24.96 17.65 27.93
C ILE A 228 -25.75 18.69 28.75
N SER A 229 -26.80 19.29 28.20
CA SER A 229 -27.64 20.26 28.90
C SER A 229 -28.37 19.64 30.10
N VAL A 230 -28.90 18.41 29.94
CA VAL A 230 -29.56 17.69 31.04
C VAL A 230 -28.56 17.28 32.12
N VAL A 231 -27.39 16.74 31.73
CA VAL A 231 -26.35 16.31 32.67
C VAL A 231 -25.80 17.50 33.45
N THR A 232 -25.52 18.62 32.77
CA THR A 232 -25.04 19.85 33.44
C THR A 232 -26.09 20.43 34.37
N ARG A 233 -27.38 20.43 33.99
CA ARG A 233 -28.48 20.84 34.89
C ARG A 233 -28.56 19.95 36.13
N ARG A 234 -28.47 18.63 35.97
CA ARG A 234 -28.49 17.67 37.10
C ARG A 234 -27.25 17.81 38.01
N ARG A 235 -26.09 18.12 37.44
CA ARG A 235 -24.88 18.38 38.22
C ARG A 235 -24.98 19.68 39.03
N ARG A 236 -25.57 20.74 38.45
CA ARG A 236 -25.81 22.01 39.16
C ARG A 236 -26.77 21.84 40.33
N THR A 237 -27.84 21.03 40.19
CA THR A 237 -28.76 20.77 41.30
C THR A 237 -28.14 19.93 42.41
N MET A 238 -27.29 18.95 42.09
CA MET A 238 -26.57 18.18 43.11
C MET A 238 -25.51 19.01 43.86
N LEU A 239 -24.81 19.91 43.16
CA LEU A 239 -23.86 20.82 43.82
C LEU A 239 -24.57 21.76 44.80
N ALA A 240 -25.76 22.29 44.43
CA ALA A 240 -26.56 23.09 45.35
C ALA A 240 -27.00 22.28 46.59
N ALA A 241 -27.47 21.04 46.41
CA ALA A 241 -27.86 20.17 47.52
C ALA A 241 -26.70 19.89 48.50
N SER A 242 -25.52 19.53 47.98
CA SER A 242 -24.34 19.29 48.81
C SER A 242 -23.86 20.54 49.57
N HIS A 243 -24.02 21.73 48.98
CA HIS A 243 -23.69 22.99 49.65
C HIS A 243 -24.66 23.30 50.80
N PHE A 244 -25.95 23.03 50.63
CA PHE A 244 -26.94 23.16 51.69
C PHE A 244 -26.68 22.18 52.85
N GLU A 245 -26.34 20.94 52.56
CA GLU A 245 -26.02 19.93 53.59
C GLU A 245 -24.75 20.31 54.37
N ARG A 246 -23.73 20.85 53.70
CA ARG A 246 -22.51 21.36 54.35
C ARG A 246 -22.81 22.55 55.27
N MET A 247 -23.65 23.49 54.84
CA MET A 247 -24.10 24.63 55.66
C MET A 247 -24.93 24.19 56.87
N ALA A 248 -25.81 23.18 56.72
CA ALA A 248 -26.58 22.62 57.81
C ALA A 248 -25.69 21.95 58.86
N ASN A 249 -24.71 21.15 58.43
CA ASN A 249 -23.75 20.49 59.32
C ASN A 249 -22.86 21.49 60.08
N GLU A 250 -22.42 22.58 59.44
CA GLU A 250 -21.65 23.62 60.14
C GLU A 250 -22.46 24.33 61.23
N ARG A 251 -23.75 24.59 61.00
CA ARG A 251 -24.63 25.19 62.01
C ARG A 251 -24.78 24.27 63.22
N LEU A 252 -24.99 22.97 62.99
CA LEU A 252 -25.14 21.96 64.04
C LEU A 252 -23.85 21.80 64.86
N LEU A 253 -22.68 21.86 64.20
CA LEU A 253 -21.38 21.81 64.88
C LEU A 253 -21.15 23.04 65.77
N ARG A 254 -21.50 24.25 65.30
CA ARG A 254 -21.43 25.48 66.09
C ARG A 254 -22.35 25.42 67.31
N GLU A 255 -23.53 24.85 67.16
CA GLU A 255 -24.48 24.66 68.26
C GLU A 255 -23.97 23.66 69.31
N GLN A 256 -23.37 22.55 68.88
CA GLN A 256 -22.74 21.61 69.80
C GLN A 256 -21.55 22.22 70.54
N GLN A 257 -20.71 23.00 69.86
CA GLN A 257 -19.60 23.72 70.51
C GLN A 257 -20.11 24.72 71.54
N ARG A 258 -21.20 25.44 71.25
CA ARG A 258 -21.83 26.37 72.20
C ARG A 258 -22.32 25.64 73.46
N ARG A 259 -23.00 24.50 73.29
CA ARG A 259 -23.47 23.67 74.43
C ARG A 259 -22.32 23.09 75.25
N LEU A 260 -21.21 22.68 74.62
CA LEU A 260 -20.03 22.18 75.33
C LEU A 260 -19.32 23.30 76.12
N CYS A 261 -19.26 24.51 75.57
CA CYS A 261 -18.74 25.68 76.29
C CYS A 261 -19.61 26.06 77.50
N GLU A 262 -20.94 26.04 77.36
CA GLU A 262 -21.86 26.30 78.48
C GLU A 262 -21.70 25.25 79.59
N ARG A 263 -21.59 23.95 79.25
CA ARG A 263 -21.35 22.90 80.26
C ARG A 263 -19.99 23.04 80.96
N ARG A 264 -18.94 23.50 80.26
CA ARG A 264 -17.63 23.75 80.88
C ARG A 264 -17.59 25.01 81.73
N ALA A 265 -18.39 26.04 81.41
CA ALA A 265 -18.48 27.25 82.23
C ALA A 265 -19.08 26.97 83.62
N VAL A 266 -19.99 25.99 83.73
CA VAL A 266 -20.61 25.60 85.00
C VAL A 266 -19.68 24.71 85.87
N ALA A 267 -18.72 24.01 85.26
CA ALA A 267 -17.84 23.07 85.97
C ALA A 267 -16.59 23.69 86.61
N ILE A 268 -16.38 25.01 86.52
CA ILE A 268 -15.19 25.67 87.08
C ILE A 268 -15.62 26.81 88.01
N GLN A 269 -16.16 26.46 89.18
CA GLN A 269 -16.06 27.30 90.39
C GLN A 269 -14.87 26.82 91.23
N ILE A 270 -13.65 27.01 90.70
CA ILE A 270 -12.41 26.84 91.46
C ILE A 270 -11.66 28.18 91.40
N PRO A 271 -11.16 28.73 92.52
CA PRO A 271 -10.54 30.05 92.57
C PRO A 271 -9.31 30.12 91.66
N ARG A 272 -9.32 31.09 90.74
CA ARG A 272 -8.24 31.31 89.77
C ARG A 272 -7.02 31.90 90.46
N THR A 273 -5.92 31.16 90.47
CA THR A 273 -4.57 31.73 90.63
C THR A 273 -4.09 32.31 89.29
N SER A 274 -3.39 33.44 89.35
CA SER A 274 -3.08 34.43 88.29
C SER A 274 -2.22 33.97 87.08
N ARG A 275 -2.09 32.67 86.81
CA ARG A 275 -1.17 32.14 85.78
C ARG A 275 -1.85 31.51 84.55
N SER A 276 -3.18 31.41 84.53
CA SER A 276 -3.95 30.73 83.47
C SER A 276 -4.57 31.67 82.42
N ARG A 277 -4.35 32.99 82.51
CA ARG A 277 -4.89 33.97 81.52
C ARG A 277 -4.13 33.95 80.18
N ALA A 278 -2.93 33.38 80.12
CA ALA A 278 -2.09 33.38 78.92
C ALA A 278 -2.42 32.28 77.88
N VAL A 279 -3.22 31.28 78.22
CA VAL A 279 -3.44 30.11 77.33
C VAL A 279 -4.60 30.31 76.34
N CYS A 280 -5.51 31.28 76.59
CA CYS A 280 -6.59 31.58 75.65
C CYS A 280 -6.22 32.63 74.59
N GLU A 281 -5.30 33.55 74.86
CA GLU A 281 -4.83 34.51 73.83
C GLU A 281 -3.88 33.87 72.81
N PHE A 282 -3.14 32.83 73.19
CA PHE A 282 -2.19 32.19 72.27
C PHE A 282 -2.86 31.48 71.08
N ARG A 283 -4.12 31.05 71.21
CA ARG A 283 -4.87 30.41 70.12
C ARG A 283 -5.35 31.39 69.04
N HIS A 284 -5.62 32.64 69.39
CA HIS A 284 -5.96 33.66 68.39
C HIS A 284 -4.75 34.08 67.55
N PHE A 285 -3.54 34.03 68.13
CA PHE A 285 -2.31 34.39 67.42
C PHE A 285 -1.87 33.33 66.40
N VAL A 286 -1.95 32.04 66.73
CA VAL A 286 -1.56 30.93 65.81
C VAL A 286 -2.49 30.83 64.59
N GLN A 287 -3.77 31.19 64.73
CA GLN A 287 -4.72 31.19 63.61
C GLN A 287 -4.48 32.35 62.63
N ALA A 288 -3.98 33.50 63.10
CA ALA A 288 -3.63 34.64 62.24
C ALA A 288 -2.36 34.35 61.42
N ALA A 289 -1.36 33.67 62.00
CA ALA A 289 -0.12 33.31 61.31
C ALA A 289 -0.33 32.36 60.12
N ARG A 290 -1.26 31.40 60.22
CA ARG A 290 -1.55 30.46 59.10
C ARG A 290 -2.24 31.12 57.90
N ASN A 291 -2.91 32.26 58.07
CA ASN A 291 -3.58 32.96 56.98
C ASN A 291 -2.66 33.94 56.24
N ALA A 292 -1.50 34.29 56.80
CA ALA A 292 -0.50 35.12 56.13
C ALA A 292 0.35 34.28 55.13
N ASP A 293 0.58 33.00 55.43
CA ASP A 293 1.48 32.13 54.66
C ASP A 293 0.88 31.66 53.30
N MET A 294 -0.45 31.66 53.17
CA MET A 294 -1.13 31.27 51.92
C MET A 294 -1.20 32.38 50.85
N ARG A 295 -0.75 33.61 51.15
CA ARG A 295 -0.72 34.71 50.17
C ARG A 295 0.64 34.88 49.46
N LEU A 296 1.67 34.12 49.85
CA LEU A 296 3.01 34.17 49.25
C LEU A 296 3.27 33.12 48.16
N VAL A 297 2.34 32.19 47.90
CA VAL A 297 2.55 31.05 46.98
C VAL A 297 1.91 31.25 45.58
N THR A 298 1.18 32.35 45.34
CA THR A 298 0.49 32.60 44.05
C THR A 298 0.97 33.84 43.30
N GLY A 299 2.25 34.19 43.41
CA GLY A 299 2.75 35.44 42.83
C GLY A 299 4.23 35.44 42.46
N ALA A 300 4.71 34.50 41.65
CA ALA A 300 5.91 34.66 40.83
C ALA A 300 6.18 33.37 40.01
N CYS A 301 6.02 33.43 38.68
CA CYS A 301 6.82 32.67 37.71
C CYS A 301 6.44 33.15 36.30
N GLY A 302 6.98 34.31 35.92
CA GLY A 302 7.21 34.66 34.52
C GLY A 302 8.70 34.47 34.21
N LEU A 303 8.96 34.10 32.95
CA LEU A 303 10.24 34.08 32.23
C LEU A 303 11.15 32.85 32.29
N HIS A 304 11.53 32.47 31.05
CA HIS A 304 12.70 31.75 30.59
C HIS A 304 12.78 30.21 30.71
N SER A 305 12.53 29.60 29.56
CA SER A 305 12.87 28.23 29.19
C SER A 305 14.39 28.06 29.07
N PRO A 306 15.02 27.10 29.78
CA PRO A 306 16.42 26.78 29.59
C PRO A 306 16.59 25.66 28.56
N ARG A 307 17.48 25.93 27.60
CA ARG A 307 18.09 24.94 26.72
C ARG A 307 18.77 23.85 27.57
N PHE A 308 18.37 22.60 27.38
CA PHE A 308 19.15 21.44 27.80
C PHE A 308 19.76 20.73 26.59
N LEU A 309 21.09 20.62 26.65
CA LEU A 309 21.94 19.78 25.83
C LEU A 309 21.74 18.30 26.23
N ARG A 310 21.54 17.43 25.23
CA ARG A 310 21.90 15.99 25.24
C ARG A 310 21.69 15.47 23.82
N THR A 311 22.75 15.22 23.06
CA THR A 311 23.65 14.04 22.97
C THR A 311 23.47 13.42 21.58
N ALA A 312 24.62 13.19 20.95
CA ALA A 312 24.81 12.69 19.60
C ALA A 312 23.94 11.48 19.25
N ASP A 313 23.26 11.58 18.11
CA ASP A 313 23.08 10.46 17.20
C ASP A 313 23.51 10.91 15.80
N THR A 314 24.65 10.38 15.41
CA THR A 314 25.32 10.62 14.13
C THR A 314 24.56 9.87 13.05
N CYS A 315 23.58 10.52 12.42
CA CYS A 315 22.99 10.04 11.18
C CYS A 315 23.58 10.84 10.01
N THR A 316 24.58 10.26 9.35
CA THR A 316 25.19 10.76 8.12
C THR A 316 24.14 10.81 7.02
N ARG A 317 23.53 11.99 6.86
CA ARG A 317 22.68 12.33 5.73
C ARG A 317 23.58 12.52 4.51
N ILE A 318 23.64 11.52 3.65
CA ILE A 318 24.23 11.64 2.31
C ILE A 318 23.40 12.69 1.57
N HIS A 319 24.00 13.85 1.33
CA HIS A 319 23.49 14.85 0.41
C HIS A 319 23.64 14.29 -1.00
N THR A 320 22.55 13.80 -1.58
CA THR A 320 22.44 13.66 -3.02
C THR A 320 22.41 15.07 -3.63
N PRO A 321 23.30 15.42 -4.57
CA PRO A 321 23.20 16.66 -5.31
C PRO A 321 21.93 16.64 -6.19
N PRO A 322 21.32 17.80 -6.47
CA PRO A 322 20.20 17.89 -7.40
C PRO A 322 20.64 17.44 -8.80
N PRO A 323 19.75 16.81 -9.59
CA PRO A 323 20.08 16.42 -10.96
C PRO A 323 20.37 17.67 -11.79
N GLU A 324 21.57 17.72 -12.36
CA GLU A 324 21.90 18.61 -13.46
C GLU A 324 21.02 18.23 -14.65
N TYR A 325 20.07 19.09 -14.98
CA TYR A 325 19.37 19.02 -16.26
C TYR A 325 20.37 19.41 -17.35
N CYS A 326 20.84 18.42 -18.11
CA CYS A 326 21.47 18.66 -19.40
C CYS A 326 20.43 19.34 -20.31
N ALA A 327 20.55 20.66 -20.49
CA ALA A 327 19.85 21.38 -21.53
C ALA A 327 20.33 20.85 -22.88
N THR A 328 19.48 20.09 -23.58
CA THR A 328 19.66 19.84 -25.01
C THR A 328 19.61 21.17 -25.75
N PRO A 329 20.39 21.36 -26.83
CA PRO A 329 20.35 22.57 -27.63
C PRO A 329 18.91 22.85 -28.07
N GLN A 330 18.47 24.06 -27.81
CA GLN A 330 17.15 24.57 -28.15
C GLN A 330 17.03 24.64 -29.68
N GLU A 331 16.50 23.60 -30.30
CA GLU A 331 16.01 23.67 -31.68
C GLU A 331 14.82 24.63 -31.70
N SER A 332 14.98 25.74 -32.43
CA SER A 332 13.91 26.70 -32.65
C SER A 332 12.71 26.00 -33.30
N PRO A 333 11.47 26.27 -32.84
CA PRO A 333 10.28 25.68 -33.44
C PRO A 333 10.23 26.02 -34.95
N PRO A 334 9.79 25.08 -35.80
CA PRO A 334 9.72 25.32 -37.24
C PRO A 334 8.79 26.50 -37.54
N SER A 335 9.20 27.31 -38.52
CA SER A 335 8.42 28.44 -39.02
C SER A 335 7.06 27.93 -39.55
N TYR A 336 6.01 28.72 -39.36
CA TYR A 336 4.65 28.43 -39.86
C TYR A 336 4.60 28.10 -41.37
N GLU A 337 5.54 28.62 -42.15
CA GLU A 337 5.65 28.32 -43.60
C GLU A 337 6.17 26.90 -43.89
N GLU A 338 6.88 26.28 -42.95
CA GLU A 338 7.43 24.92 -43.11
C GLU A 338 6.37 23.86 -42.78
N ALA A 339 5.49 24.13 -41.82
CA ALA A 339 4.38 23.26 -41.44
C ALA A 339 3.32 23.12 -42.55
N THR A 340 3.18 24.12 -43.43
CA THR A 340 2.18 24.10 -44.52
C THR A 340 2.67 23.45 -45.81
N ARG A 341 3.95 23.10 -45.94
CA ARG A 341 4.50 22.50 -47.16
C ARG A 341 4.38 20.97 -47.22
N SER A 342 4.15 20.31 -46.08
CA SER A 342 4.17 18.84 -46.00
C SER A 342 2.87 18.15 -46.45
N GLU A 343 1.80 18.89 -46.78
CA GLU A 343 0.50 18.30 -47.19
C GLU A 343 0.28 18.19 -48.71
N ARG A 344 1.22 18.63 -49.57
CA ARG A 344 1.01 18.63 -51.04
C ARG A 344 1.87 17.66 -51.86
N GLY A 345 2.62 16.77 -51.24
CA GLY A 345 3.54 15.86 -51.93
C GLY A 345 3.15 14.39 -51.87
N GLY A 346 1.99 14.02 -52.42
CA GLY A 346 1.50 12.64 -52.42
C GLY A 346 0.84 12.23 -53.73
N THR A 347 1.57 12.34 -54.85
CA THR A 347 1.10 11.92 -56.18
C THR A 347 1.76 10.61 -56.57
N LEU A 348 0.94 9.55 -56.64
CA LEU A 348 1.02 8.37 -57.51
C LEU A 348 2.41 7.86 -57.93
N LYS A 349 2.77 6.68 -57.40
CA LYS A 349 3.37 5.58 -58.16
C LYS A 349 2.81 4.25 -57.70
#